data_AF-A0A3M9ZKG3-F1
#
_entry.id   AF-A0A3M9ZKG3-F1
#
_cell.length_a   1.000
_cell.length_b   1.000
_cell.length_c   1.000
_cell.angle_alpha   90.00
_cell.angle_beta   90.00
_cell.angle_gamma   90.00
#
_symmetry.space_group_name_H-M   'P 1'
#
loop_
_entity.id
_entity.type
_entity.pdbx_description
1 polymer ?
#
loop_
_entity_poly.entity_id
_entity_poly.type
_entity_poly.pdbx_seq_one_letter_code
_entity_poly.pdbx_strand_id
1 'polypeptide(L)'
;MDGETAARARGIALQNALEHGKTSAGIIVSKLLGEVPALRSRAGEIAPEAARIASEVNAMTPSAVRAELESAHADRLAAPRARDERG
;
A
#
# COMPACT_ATOMS: atom_id res chain seq x y z
N MET A 1 7.46 -7.69 -10.17
CA MET A 1 7.91 -6.83 -9.06
C MET A 1 8.72 -7.69 -8.08
N ASP A 2 9.81 -7.17 -7.51
CA ASP A 2 10.60 -7.91 -6.50
C ASP A 2 9.83 -8.10 -5.19
N GLY A 3 10.12 -9.16 -4.43
CA GLY A 3 9.33 -9.56 -3.24
C GLY A 3 9.21 -8.49 -2.16
N GLU A 4 10.29 -7.76 -1.87
CA GLU A 4 10.26 -6.67 -0.88
C GLU A 4 9.34 -5.51 -1.37
N THR A 5 9.43 -5.18 -2.65
CA THR A 5 8.60 -4.13 -3.25
C THR A 5 7.12 -4.53 -3.23
N ALA A 6 6.83 -5.80 -3.48
CA ALA A 6 5.47 -6.36 -3.41
C ALA A 6 4.91 -6.33 -1.98
N ALA A 7 5.72 -6.69 -0.98
CA ALA A 7 5.34 -6.59 0.42
C ALA A 7 5.02 -5.15 0.83
N ARG A 8 5.82 -4.16 0.39
CA ARG A 8 5.53 -2.74 0.64
C ARG A 8 4.24 -2.29 -0.04
N ALA A 9 4.05 -2.64 -1.31
CA ALA A 9 2.84 -2.32 -2.06
C ALA A 9 1.58 -2.90 -1.40
N ARG A 10 1.65 -4.15 -0.92
CA ARG A 10 0.56 -4.83 -0.20
C ARG A 10 0.24 -4.18 1.14
N GLY A 11 1.26 -3.83 1.92
CA GLY A 11 1.06 -3.08 3.16
C GLY A 11 0.38 -1.73 2.94
N ILE A 12 0.77 -0.99 1.88
CA ILE A 12 0.11 0.26 1.48
C ILE A 12 -1.35 0.01 1.09
N ALA A 13 -1.62 -1.04 0.31
CA ALA A 13 -2.95 -1.40 -0.14
C ALA A 13 -3.88 -1.72 1.04
N LEU A 14 -3.43 -2.58 1.94
CA LEU A 14 -4.14 -2.99 3.16
C LEU A 14 -4.42 -1.78 4.07
N GLN A 15 -3.41 -0.94 4.32
CA GLN A 15 -3.58 0.24 5.15
C GLN A 15 -4.63 1.19 4.54
N ASN A 16 -4.55 1.44 3.23
CA ASN A 16 -5.50 2.33 2.56
C ASN A 16 -6.92 1.76 2.56
N ALA A 17 -7.08 0.45 2.36
CA ALA A 17 -8.37 -0.22 2.44
C ALA A 17 -8.93 -0.24 3.86
N LEU A 18 -8.09 -0.36 4.89
CA LEU A 18 -8.52 -0.26 6.29
C LEU A 18 -8.98 1.16 6.65
N GLU A 19 -8.25 2.19 6.21
CA GLU A 19 -8.54 3.60 6.48
C GLU A 19 -9.75 4.12 5.68
N HIS A 20 -9.93 3.66 4.44
CA HIS A 20 -10.85 4.27 3.46
C HIS A 20 -11.84 3.27 2.82
N GLY A 21 -11.82 2.00 3.23
CA GLY A 21 -12.67 0.91 2.72
C GLY A 21 -12.21 0.29 1.40
N LYS A 22 -11.44 1.01 0.58
CA LYS A 22 -10.91 0.52 -0.69
C LYS A 22 -9.55 1.13 -1.02
N THR A 23 -8.85 0.53 -1.97
CA THR A 23 -7.58 1.04 -2.50
C THR A 23 -7.54 0.99 -4.02
N SER A 24 -6.59 1.70 -4.62
CA SER A 24 -6.37 1.72 -6.06
C SER A 24 -4.90 1.61 -6.40
N ALA A 25 -4.60 1.09 -7.59
CA ALA A 25 -3.23 1.01 -8.10
C ALA A 25 -2.51 2.36 -8.03
N GLY A 26 -3.22 3.45 -8.36
CA GLY A 26 -2.67 4.81 -8.30
C GLY A 26 -2.20 5.20 -6.91
N ILE A 27 -3.01 4.93 -5.86
CA ILE A 27 -2.63 5.22 -4.48
C ILE A 27 -1.40 4.39 -4.07
N ILE A 28 -1.40 3.11 -4.40
CA ILE A 28 -0.30 2.19 -4.08
C ILE A 28 0.99 2.69 -4.74
N VAL A 29 0.95 2.96 -6.05
CA VAL A 29 2.10 3.45 -6.82
C VAL A 29 2.57 4.79 -6.25
N SER A 30 1.68 5.76 -6.02
CA SER A 30 2.06 7.08 -5.52
C SER A 30 2.74 7.02 -4.15
N LYS A 31 2.19 6.23 -3.20
CA LYS A 31 2.80 6.04 -1.88
C LYS A 31 4.13 5.29 -1.97
N LEU A 32 4.19 4.21 -2.76
CA LEU A 32 5.40 3.40 -2.93
C LEU A 32 6.56 4.20 -3.56
N LEU A 33 6.26 5.05 -4.57
CA LEU A 33 7.25 5.95 -5.18
C LEU A 33 7.65 7.10 -4.25
N GLY A 34 6.78 7.47 -3.29
CA GLY A 34 7.09 8.41 -2.23
C GLY A 34 8.05 7.82 -1.19
N GLU A 35 7.85 6.55 -0.80
CA GLU A 35 8.71 5.81 0.14
C GLU A 35 10.04 5.38 -0.51
N VAL A 36 10.01 5.00 -1.79
CA VAL A 36 11.18 4.47 -2.52
C VAL A 36 11.36 5.21 -3.86
N PRO A 37 12.04 6.37 -3.82
CA PRO A 37 12.36 7.18 -5.01
C PRO A 37 12.97 6.42 -6.18
N ALA A 38 13.79 5.39 -5.91
CA ALA A 38 14.49 4.59 -6.92
C ALA A 38 13.53 3.80 -7.83
N LEU A 39 12.30 3.56 -7.39
CA LEU A 39 11.29 2.83 -8.15
C LEU A 39 10.62 3.66 -9.23
N ARG A 40 10.86 4.99 -9.30
CA ARG A 40 10.22 5.87 -10.30
C ARG A 40 10.50 5.44 -11.73
N SER A 41 11.72 5.00 -12.03
CA SER A 41 12.09 4.49 -13.36
C SER A 41 11.38 3.17 -13.72
N ARG A 42 10.82 2.46 -12.73
CA ARG A 42 10.10 1.19 -12.88
C ARG A 42 8.58 1.34 -12.70
N ALA A 43 8.06 2.57 -12.66
CA ALA A 43 6.64 2.82 -12.38
C ALA A 43 5.69 2.08 -13.35
N GLY A 44 6.08 1.97 -14.63
CA GLY A 44 5.32 1.23 -15.63
C GLY A 44 5.21 -0.28 -15.36
N GLU A 45 6.22 -0.88 -14.73
CA GLU A 45 6.22 -2.30 -14.33
C GLU A 45 5.48 -2.52 -13.00
N ILE A 46 5.49 -1.52 -12.13
CA ILE A 46 4.86 -1.55 -10.81
C ILE A 46 3.34 -1.40 -10.94
N ALA A 47 2.86 -0.55 -11.85
CA ALA A 47 1.44 -0.25 -12.01
C ALA A 47 0.53 -1.49 -12.21
N PRO A 48 0.82 -2.44 -13.12
CA PRO A 48 -0.02 -3.64 -13.29
C PRO A 48 -0.01 -4.54 -12.06
N GLU A 49 1.13 -4.67 -11.38
CA GLU A 49 1.23 -5.46 -10.14
C GLU A 49 0.47 -4.80 -8.99
N ALA A 50 0.57 -3.47 -8.86
CA ALA A 50 -0.20 -2.70 -7.90
C ALA A 50 -1.72 -2.81 -8.15
N ALA A 51 -2.16 -2.92 -9.41
CA ALA A 51 -3.56 -3.14 -9.74
C ALA A 51 -4.06 -4.52 -9.28
N ARG A 52 -3.24 -5.57 -9.45
CA ARG A 52 -3.56 -6.92 -8.93
C ARG A 52 -3.69 -6.89 -7.41
N ILE A 53 -2.70 -6.33 -6.71
CA ILE A 53 -2.71 -6.18 -5.25
C ILE A 53 -3.95 -5.40 -4.79
N ALA A 54 -4.28 -4.29 -5.46
CA ALA A 54 -5.48 -3.51 -5.13
C ALA A 54 -6.76 -4.34 -5.26
N SER A 55 -6.88 -5.14 -6.32
CA SER A 55 -8.03 -6.02 -6.52
C SER A 55 -8.13 -7.10 -5.45
N GLU A 56 -7.01 -7.73 -5.08
CA GLU A 56 -6.96 -8.74 -4.02
C GLU A 56 -7.42 -8.16 -2.69
N VAL A 57 -6.85 -7.02 -2.29
CA VAL A 57 -7.18 -6.36 -1.03
C VAL A 57 -8.63 -5.88 -1.04
N ASN A 58 -9.13 -5.32 -2.14
CA ASN A 58 -10.52 -4.88 -2.24
C ASN A 58 -11.53 -6.04 -2.20
N ALA A 59 -11.11 -7.28 -2.48
CA ALA A 59 -11.94 -8.46 -2.35
C ALA A 59 -11.97 -9.02 -0.92
N MET A 60 -11.08 -8.54 -0.05
CA MET A 60 -11.05 -8.94 1.37
C MET A 60 -12.11 -8.21 2.18
N THR A 61 -12.52 -8.82 3.30
CA THR A 61 -13.37 -8.15 4.28
C THR A 61 -12.54 -7.18 5.14
N PRO A 62 -13.15 -6.14 5.73
CA PRO A 62 -12.43 -5.21 6.61
C PRO A 62 -11.69 -5.90 7.75
N SER A 63 -12.28 -6.94 8.34
CA SER A 63 -11.64 -7.74 9.39
C SER A 63 -10.42 -8.51 8.88
N ALA A 64 -10.49 -9.07 7.67
CA ALA A 64 -9.35 -9.76 7.06
C ALA A 64 -8.22 -8.79 6.69
N VAL A 65 -8.57 -7.61 6.15
CA VAL A 65 -7.60 -6.54 5.86
C VAL A 65 -6.87 -6.13 7.13
N ARG A 66 -7.61 -5.94 8.23
CA ARG A 66 -7.04 -5.58 9.53
C ARG A 66 -6.11 -6.67 10.06
N ALA A 67 -6.57 -7.92 10.08
CA ALA A 67 -5.79 -9.06 10.58
C ALA A 67 -4.49 -9.26 9.81
N GLU A 68 -4.54 -9.13 8.48
CA GLU A 68 -3.35 -9.24 7.64
C GLU A 68 -2.37 -8.07 7.86
N LEU A 69 -2.89 -6.84 7.98
CA LEU A 69 -2.08 -5.66 8.28
C LEU A 69 -1.40 -5.78 9.65
N GLU A 70 -2.13 -6.24 10.68
CA GLU A 70 -1.60 -6.47 12.03
C GLU A 70 -0.53 -7.59 12.03
N SER A 71 -0.71 -8.65 11.24
CA SER A 71 0.23 -9.78 11.21
C SER A 71 1.50 -9.53 10.40
N ALA A 72 1.40 -8.86 9.25
CA ALA A 72 2.50 -8.74 8.28
C ALA A 72 3.09 -7.33 8.17
N HIS A 73 2.36 -6.32 8.63
CA HIS A 73 2.69 -4.91 8.45
C HIS A 73 2.38 -4.07 9.69
N ALA A 74 2.58 -4.64 10.89
CA ALA A 74 2.29 -4.00 12.18
C ALA A 74 2.87 -2.58 12.31
N ASP A 75 4.05 -2.35 11.73
CA ASP A 75 4.72 -1.04 11.67
C ASP A 75 3.84 0.06 11.03
N ARG A 76 3.00 -0.28 10.05
CA ARG A 76 2.11 0.66 9.36
C ARG A 76 0.90 1.09 10.21
N LEU A 77 0.56 0.36 11.27
CA LEU A 77 -0.49 0.74 12.22
C LEU A 77 0.01 1.73 13.29
N ALA A 78 1.32 1.73 13.56
CA ALA A 78 1.93 2.52 14.62
C ALA A 78 2.25 3.97 14.24
N ALA A 79 2.12 4.33 12.96
CA ALA A 79 2.42 5.68 12.50
C ALA A 79 1.19 6.60 12.62
N PRO A 80 1.11 7.52 13.61
CA PRO A 80 0.31 8.72 13.41
C PRO A 80 0.86 9.42 12.17
N ARG A 81 -0.01 9.83 11.24
CA ARG A 81 0.39 10.58 10.06
C ARG A 81 1.08 11.89 10.51
N ALA A 82 2.39 11.88 10.67
CA ALA A 82 3.20 13.08 10.79
C ALA A 82 3.29 13.74 9.40
N ARG A 83 2.19 14.35 8.98
CA ARG A 83 2.13 15.27 7.84
C ARG A 83 0.93 16.22 7.95
N ASP A 84 0.91 16.98 9.04
CA ASP A 84 0.89 18.44 8.95
C ASP A 84 2.38 18.79 9.15
N GLU A 85 3.13 19.40 8.25
CA GLU A 85 2.96 20.73 7.69
C GLU A 85 3.59 20.78 6.28
N ARG A 86 2.81 21.22 5.30
CA ARG A 86 3.33 21.94 4.12
C ARG A 86 2.38 23.10 3.86
N GLY A 87 2.54 24.14 4.67
CA GLY A 87 2.22 25.52 4.29
C GLY A 87 3.32 26.07 3.39
#